data_AF-A0A7C5KR65-F1
#
_entry.id   AF-A0A7C5KR65-F1
#
_cell.length_a   1.000
_cell.length_b   1.000
_cell.length_c   1.000
_cell.angle_alpha   90.00
_cell.angle_beta   90.00
_cell.angle_gamma   90.00
#
_symmetry.space_group_name_H-M   'P 1'
#
loop_
_entity.id
_entity.type
_entity.pdbx_description
1 polymer ?
#
loop_
_entity_poly.entity_id
_entity_poly.type
_entity_poly.pdbx_seq_one_letter_code
_entity_poly.pdbx_strand_id
1 'polypeptide(L)' 'KASVRPTRVPLEHPLASIGGATNAITYTTDLLGDVTLVGPGAGRMETGYALIGDLLAIHRRQGQ' A
#
# COMPACT_ATOMS: atom_id res chain seq x y z
N LYS A 1 5.23 -2.93 17.41
CA LYS A 1 6.10 -4.07 17.04
C LYS A 1 5.82 -4.43 15.59
N ALA A 2 6.83 -4.77 14.79
CA ALA A 2 6.67 -5.21 13.41
C ALA A 2 7.12 -6.67 13.27
N SER A 3 6.47 -7.45 12.41
CA SER A 3 6.82 -8.85 12.14
C SER A 3 6.43 -9.25 10.72
N VAL A 4 7.18 -10.17 10.13
CA VAL A 4 6.88 -10.76 8.82
C VAL A 4 6.88 -12.27 8.96
N ARG A 5 5.76 -12.91 8.59
CA ARG A 5 5.60 -14.37 8.58
C ARG A 5 4.38 -14.75 7.75
N PRO A 6 4.36 -15.96 7.14
CA PRO A 6 3.13 -16.51 6.59
C PRO A 6 2.04 -16.56 7.67
N THR A 7 0.84 -16.08 7.34
CA THR A 7 -0.29 -16.02 8.27
C THR A 7 -1.56 -16.39 7.52
N ARG A 8 -2.43 -17.21 8.12
CA ARG A 8 -3.75 -17.51 7.54
C ARG A 8 -4.66 -16.29 7.64
N VAL A 9 -5.38 -16.01 6.57
CA VAL A 9 -6.34 -14.91 6.48
C VAL A 9 -7.72 -15.50 6.18
N PRO A 10 -8.81 -15.06 6.85
CA PRO A 10 -10.17 -15.50 6.52
C PRO A 10 -10.52 -15.20 5.05
N LEU A 11 -11.31 -16.07 4.41
CA LEU A 11 -11.62 -15.93 2.98
C LEU A 11 -12.47 -14.67 2.68
N GLU A 12 -13.22 -14.21 3.67
CA GLU A 12 -14.05 -13.01 3.61
C GLU A 12 -13.22 -11.72 3.76
N HIS A 13 -11.98 -11.82 4.25
CA HIS A 13 -11.12 -10.66 4.44
C HIS A 13 -10.60 -10.15 3.08
N PRO A 14 -10.58 -8.83 2.81
CA PRO A 14 -10.16 -8.28 1.52
C PRO A 14 -8.77 -8.74 1.04
N LEU A 15 -7.84 -9.00 1.96
CA LEU A 15 -6.50 -9.51 1.63
C LEU A 15 -6.50 -10.93 1.02
N ALA A 16 -7.54 -11.74 1.24
CA ALA A 16 -7.59 -13.11 0.75
C ALA A 16 -7.78 -13.22 -0.77
N SER A 17 -8.35 -12.19 -1.41
CA SER A 17 -8.55 -12.14 -2.86
C SER A 17 -7.36 -11.59 -3.64
N ILE A 18 -6.30 -11.14 -2.95
CA ILE A 18 -5.12 -10.52 -3.55
C ILE A 18 -4.20 -11.61 -4.11
N GLY A 19 -3.91 -11.53 -5.40
CA GLY A 19 -3.05 -12.48 -6.10
C GLY A 19 -2.14 -11.82 -7.12
N GLY A 20 -1.25 -12.62 -7.69
CA GLY A 20 -0.27 -12.15 -8.68
C GLY A 20 0.73 -11.15 -8.08
N ALA A 21 1.06 -10.10 -8.84
CA ALA A 21 2.01 -9.05 -8.45
C ALA A 21 1.34 -7.84 -7.75
N THR A 22 0.06 -7.97 -7.40
CA THR A 22 -0.69 -6.94 -6.69
C THR A 22 -0.36 -7.00 -5.20
N ASN A 23 -0.10 -5.84 -4.60
CA ASN A 23 0.04 -5.70 -3.15
C ASN A 23 -1.21 -5.09 -2.54
N ALA A 24 -1.41 -5.34 -1.25
CA ALA A 24 -2.48 -4.71 -0.49
C ALA A 24 -2.07 -4.48 0.97
N ILE A 25 -2.65 -3.45 1.59
CA ILE A 25 -2.45 -3.08 2.98
C ILE A 25 -3.80 -2.77 3.60
N THR A 26 -4.13 -3.41 4.72
CA THR A 26 -5.32 -3.09 5.53
C THR A 26 -4.92 -2.30 6.77
N TYR A 27 -5.55 -1.14 6.96
CA TYR A 27 -5.45 -0.33 8.18
C TYR A 27 -6.73 -0.52 8.99
N THR A 28 -6.60 -0.88 10.27
CA THR A 28 -7.72 -0.83 11.21
C THR A 28 -7.75 0.54 11.86
N THR A 29 -8.89 1.21 11.79
CA THR A 29 -9.10 2.55 12.34
C THR A 29 -10.27 2.56 13.30
N ASP A 30 -10.25 3.46 14.29
CA ASP A 30 -11.29 3.51 15.32
C ASP A 30 -12.66 3.92 14.78
N LEU A 31 -12.70 4.77 13.74
CA LEU A 31 -13.93 5.35 13.22
C LEU A 31 -14.38 4.76 11.89
N LEU A 32 -13.45 4.48 10.98
CA LEU A 32 -13.77 3.96 9.64
C LEU A 32 -13.74 2.42 9.61
N GLY A 33 -13.31 1.78 10.70
CA GLY A 33 -13.03 0.35 10.71
C GLY A 33 -11.85 0.02 9.80
N ASP A 34 -11.94 -1.12 9.12
CA ASP A 34 -10.88 -1.65 8.26
C ASP A 34 -10.92 -0.99 6.87
N VAL A 35 -9.78 -0.40 6.48
CA VAL A 35 -9.57 0.24 5.17
C VAL A 35 -8.48 -0.50 4.43
N THR A 36 -8.81 -1.10 3.29
CA THR A 36 -7.84 -1.85 2.47
C THR A 36 -7.45 -1.08 1.22
N LEU A 37 -6.16 -0.79 1.08
CA LEU A 37 -5.57 -0.22 -0.14
C LEU A 37 -5.02 -1.36 -0.98
N VAL A 38 -5.35 -1.35 -2.27
CA VAL A 38 -4.93 -2.38 -3.23
C VAL A 38 -4.31 -1.70 -4.43
N GLY A 39 -3.18 -2.23 -4.90
CA GLY A 39 -2.52 -1.71 -6.08
C GLY A 39 -1.27 -2.51 -6.47
N PRO A 40 -0.69 -2.24 -7.64
CA PRO A 40 0.54 -2.89 -8.05
C PRO A 40 1.68 -2.54 -7.07
N GLY A 41 2.37 -3.56 -6.58
CA GLY A 41 3.42 -3.40 -5.56
C GLY A 41 4.81 -3.08 -6.09
N ALA A 42 5.02 -3.38 -7.37
CA ALA A 42 6.28 -3.19 -8.08
C ALA A 42 5.99 -3.13 -9.58
N GLY A 43 6.91 -2.55 -10.33
CA GLY A 43 6.80 -2.42 -11.78
C GLY A 43 7.48 -1.15 -12.27
N ARG A 44 7.92 -1.15 -13.53
CA ARG A 44 8.73 -0.04 -14.07
C ARG A 44 7.97 1.30 -13.98
N MET A 45 6.68 1.28 -14.30
CA MET A 45 5.86 2.49 -14.33
C MET A 45 5.49 2.94 -12.92
N GLU A 46 5.09 2.00 -12.07
CA GLU A 46 4.65 2.21 -10.69
C GLU A 46 5.79 2.76 -9.84
N THR A 47 6.97 2.13 -9.94
CA THR A 47 8.17 2.59 -9.23
C THR A 47 8.65 3.93 -9.78
N GLY A 48 8.62 4.14 -11.11
CA GLY A 48 8.93 5.43 -11.71
C GLY A 48 8.00 6.55 -11.24
N TYR A 49 6.70 6.28 -11.16
CA TYR A 49 5.70 7.24 -10.67
C TYR A 49 5.93 7.63 -9.21
N ALA A 50 6.23 6.66 -8.33
CA ALA A 50 6.54 6.93 -6.93
C ALA A 50 7.73 7.89 -6.77
N LEU A 51 8.81 7.68 -7.53
CA LEU A 51 9.98 8.56 -7.53
C LEU A 51 9.64 9.99 -7.96
N ILE A 52 8.87 10.15 -9.06
CA ILE A 52 8.45 11.48 -9.52
C ILE A 52 7.54 12.17 -8.49
N GLY A 53 6.63 11.42 -7.87
CA GLY A 53 5.77 11.93 -6.81
C GLY A 53 6.57 12.53 -5.65
N ASP A 54 7.60 11.81 -5.21
CA ASP A 54 8.50 12.27 -4.13
C ASP A 54 9.32 13.49 -4.54
N LEU A 55 9.89 13.52 -5.75
CA LEU A 55 10.63 14.67 -6.24
C LEU A 55 9.77 15.94 -6.28
N LEU A 56 8.52 15.82 -6.76
CA LEU A 56 7.58 16.94 -6.76
C LEU A 56 7.20 17.36 -5.33
N ALA A 57 7.05 16.41 -4.40
CA ALA A 57 6.77 16.72 -3.00
C ALA A 57 7.93 17.46 -2.32
N ILE A 58 9.18 17.05 -2.58
CA ILE A 58 10.38 17.73 -2.09
C ILE A 58 10.45 19.16 -2.64
N HIS A 59 10.26 19.33 -3.95
CA HIS A 59 10.26 20.65 -4.58
C HIS A 59 9.21 21.59 -3.96
N ARG A 60 7.97 21.10 -3.76
CA ARG A 60 6.92 21.88 -3.11
C ARG A 60 7.26 22.28 -1.67
N ARG A 61 7.97 21.41 -0.92
CA ARG A 61 8.40 21.71 0.45
C ARG A 61 9.54 22.72 0.53
N GLN A 62 10.38 22.82 -0.50
CA GLN A 62 11.50 23.76 -0.55
C GLN A 62 11.12 25.15 -1.06
N GLY A 63 9.97 25.27 -1.74
CA GLY A 63 9.41 26.55 -2.20
C GLY A 63 8.48 27.23 -1.17
N GLN A 64 8.30 26.63 0.01
CA GLN A 64 7.72 27.23 1.21
C GLN A 64 8.84 27.60 2.18
#